data_AF-A0A962VHC4-F1
#
_entry.id   AF-A0A962VHC4-F1
#
_cell.length_a   1.000
_cell.length_b   1.000
_cell.length_c   1.000
_cell.angle_alpha   90.00
_cell.angle_beta   90.00
_cell.angle_gamma   90.00
#
_symmetry.space_group_name_H-M   'P 1'
#
loop_
_entity.id
_entity.type
_entity.pdbx_description
1 polymer ?
#
loop_
_entity_poly.entity_id
_entity_poly.type
_entity_poly.pdbx_seq_one_letter_code
_entity_poly.pdbx_strand_id
1 'polypeptide(L)'
;MIRLNQTGRTLTLFLTSFILTLVLGACVTGTDPALTESFQAAGDDPGKLLVVDCLLPGQVRKLGTSATYITARRPIKTTIGLCEIRGGEYIAYDRADLNTALRFWLAPAESGDPQAQANVGEIYERGLG
;
A
#
# COMPACT_ATOMS: atom_id res chain seq x y z
N MET A 1 5.31 41.35 -53.02
CA MET A 1 5.28 39.86 -53.09
C MET A 1 5.71 39.21 -51.77
N ILE A 2 5.01 39.42 -50.62
CA ILE A 2 5.46 38.87 -49.31
C ILE A 2 4.34 38.12 -48.53
N ARG A 3 3.05 38.25 -48.92
CA ARG A 3 1.91 37.74 -48.12
C ARG A 3 1.54 36.25 -48.35
N LEU A 4 2.04 35.57 -49.38
CA LEU A 4 1.72 34.15 -49.64
C LEU A 4 2.53 33.15 -48.80
N ASN A 5 3.69 33.56 -48.25
CA ASN A 5 4.55 32.68 -47.45
C ASN A 5 4.20 32.68 -45.94
N GLN A 6 3.41 33.66 -45.49
CA GLN A 6 3.00 33.76 -44.07
C GLN A 6 1.83 32.82 -43.74
N THR A 7 0.88 32.62 -44.65
CA THR A 7 -0.29 31.75 -44.44
C THR A 7 0.06 30.26 -44.44
N GLY A 8 1.04 29.85 -45.26
CA GLY A 8 1.55 28.47 -45.25
C GLY A 8 2.33 28.14 -43.97
N ARG A 9 3.11 29.09 -43.45
CA ARG A 9 3.94 28.89 -42.26
C ARG A 9 3.14 28.91 -40.95
N THR A 10 2.03 29.65 -40.89
CA THR A 10 1.12 29.59 -39.74
C THR A 10 0.31 28.28 -39.74
N LEU A 11 -0.13 27.82 -40.92
CA LEU A 11 -0.89 26.58 -41.04
C LEU A 11 -0.05 25.34 -40.66
N THR A 12 1.22 25.28 -41.05
CA THR A 12 2.12 24.19 -40.65
C THR A 12 2.40 24.18 -39.15
N LEU A 13 2.52 25.34 -38.50
CA LEU A 13 2.68 25.45 -37.05
C LEU A 13 1.43 24.98 -36.28
N PHE A 14 0.22 25.24 -36.79
CA PHE A 14 -1.00 24.72 -36.18
C PHE A 14 -1.14 23.19 -36.35
N LEU A 15 -0.79 22.66 -37.52
CA LEU A 15 -0.83 21.22 -37.78
C LEU A 15 0.19 20.44 -36.94
N THR A 16 1.41 20.95 -36.74
CA THR A 16 2.41 20.29 -35.89
C THR A 16 2.04 20.34 -34.41
N SER A 17 1.44 21.44 -33.94
CA SER A 17 0.91 21.54 -32.57
C SER A 17 -0.21 20.54 -32.32
N PHE A 18 -1.14 20.41 -33.28
CA PHE A 18 -2.26 19.44 -33.18
C PHE A 18 -1.79 17.98 -33.21
N ILE A 19 -0.77 17.65 -34.02
CA ILE A 19 -0.20 16.30 -34.03
C ILE A 19 0.55 16.00 -32.72
N LEU A 20 1.26 16.99 -32.16
CA LEU A 20 1.99 16.82 -30.91
C LEU A 20 1.04 16.55 -29.72
N THR A 21 -0.08 17.27 -29.62
CA THR A 21 -1.08 17.03 -28.56
C THR A 21 -1.74 15.66 -28.68
N LEU A 22 -1.95 15.17 -29.90
CA LEU A 22 -2.55 13.86 -30.15
C LEU A 22 -1.61 12.70 -29.75
N VAL A 23 -0.29 12.87 -29.93
CA VAL A 23 0.72 11.87 -29.52
C VAL A 23 0.87 11.78 -28.00
N LEU A 24 0.84 12.92 -27.28
CA LEU A 24 0.92 12.93 -25.81
C LEU A 24 -0.32 12.35 -25.12
N GLY A 25 -1.49 12.39 -25.76
CA GLY A 25 -2.74 11.85 -25.22
C GLY A 25 -2.86 10.32 -25.23
N ALA A 26 -2.02 9.61 -25.99
CA ALA A 26 -2.15 8.16 -26.17
C ALA A 26 -1.57 7.31 -25.01
N CYS A 27 -0.94 7.91 -24.00
CA CYS A 27 -0.27 7.18 -22.93
C CYS A 27 -1.16 6.74 -21.75
N VAL A 28 -2.48 7.01 -21.76
CA VAL A 28 -3.37 6.75 -20.59
C VAL A 28 -4.29 5.53 -20.77
N THR A 29 -4.07 4.69 -21.78
CA THR A 29 -4.82 3.43 -21.93
C THR A 29 -4.08 2.28 -21.24
N GLY A 30 -4.24 2.14 -19.93
CA GLY A 30 -3.63 1.04 -19.17
C GLY A 30 -3.96 1.00 -17.68
N THR A 31 -5.07 1.58 -17.25
CA THR A 31 -5.56 1.43 -15.88
C THR A 31 -6.78 0.52 -15.90
N ASP A 32 -6.62 -0.71 -15.43
CA ASP A 32 -7.74 -1.61 -15.18
C ASP A 32 -8.58 -1.03 -14.04
N PRO A 33 -9.83 -0.57 -14.29
CA PRO A 33 -10.65 0.08 -13.28
C PRO A 33 -10.99 -0.84 -12.09
N ALA A 34 -10.93 -2.16 -12.30
CA ALA A 34 -11.20 -3.16 -11.26
C ALA A 34 -10.14 -3.20 -10.13
N LEU A 35 -8.88 -2.81 -10.42
CA LEU A 35 -7.83 -2.78 -9.40
C LEU A 35 -7.90 -1.50 -8.56
N THR A 36 -8.33 -0.40 -9.17
CA THR A 36 -8.45 0.93 -8.53
C THR A 36 -9.54 0.97 -7.47
N GLU A 37 -10.70 0.34 -7.70
CA GLU A 37 -11.80 0.32 -6.73
C GLU A 37 -11.46 -0.47 -5.45
N SER A 38 -10.66 -1.54 -5.57
CA SER A 38 -10.25 -2.36 -4.42
C SER A 38 -9.28 -1.66 -3.46
N PHE A 39 -8.49 -0.71 -3.96
CA PHE A 39 -7.58 0.10 -3.14
C PHE A 39 -8.26 1.35 -2.56
N GLN A 40 -9.23 1.95 -3.26
CA GLN A 40 -9.92 3.15 -2.80
C GLN A 40 -10.92 2.88 -1.67
N ALA A 41 -11.56 1.70 -1.62
CA ALA A 41 -12.45 1.34 -0.50
C ALA A 41 -11.71 1.11 0.84
N ALA A 42 -10.39 0.95 0.80
CA ALA A 42 -9.54 0.90 2.00
C ALA A 42 -9.00 2.28 2.42
N GLY A 43 -9.28 3.34 1.64
CA GLY A 43 -8.72 4.68 1.81
C GLY A 43 -9.53 5.67 2.65
N ASP A 44 -10.74 5.32 3.09
CA ASP A 44 -11.63 6.26 3.79
C ASP A 44 -11.39 6.32 5.31
N ASP A 45 -10.75 5.29 5.88
CA ASP A 45 -10.32 5.25 7.28
C ASP A 45 -8.79 5.10 7.37
N PRO A 46 -8.03 6.13 7.79
CA PRO A 46 -6.58 6.06 7.92
C PRO A 46 -6.12 4.95 8.88
N GLY A 47 -6.96 4.53 9.83
CA GLY A 47 -6.65 3.43 10.74
C GLY A 47 -6.40 2.10 10.02
N LYS A 48 -7.03 1.87 8.86
CA LYS A 48 -6.87 0.61 8.09
C LYS A 48 -5.51 0.44 7.44
N LEU A 49 -4.72 1.51 7.38
CA LEU A 49 -3.36 1.50 6.82
C LEU A 49 -2.30 1.09 7.85
N LEU A 50 -2.67 0.99 9.14
CA LEU A 50 -1.74 0.60 10.19
C LEU A 50 -1.23 -0.84 9.95
N VAL A 51 0.10 -1.02 10.01
CA VAL A 51 0.74 -2.33 9.86
C VAL A 51 0.64 -3.10 11.18
N VAL A 52 0.06 -4.31 11.12
CA VAL A 52 -0.17 -5.20 12.25
C VAL A 52 0.32 -6.61 11.96
N ASP A 53 0.55 -7.38 13.02
CA ASP A 53 0.69 -8.83 12.93
C ASP A 53 -0.68 -9.46 12.67
N CYS A 54 -0.84 -10.02 11.48
CA CYS A 54 -2.06 -10.68 11.06
C CYS A 54 -1.87 -12.19 11.05
N LEU A 55 -2.76 -12.91 11.72
CA LEU A 55 -2.80 -14.36 11.70
C LEU A 55 -3.87 -14.82 10.71
N LEU A 56 -3.44 -15.23 9.52
CA LEU A 56 -4.34 -15.70 8.49
C LEU A 56 -4.86 -17.11 8.77
N PRO A 57 -6.10 -17.42 8.37
CA PRO A 57 -6.65 -18.76 8.48
C PRO A 57 -5.82 -19.79 7.70
N GLY A 58 -5.88 -21.03 8.16
CA GLY A 58 -5.29 -22.16 7.45
C GLY A 58 -5.92 -22.32 6.07
N GLN A 59 -5.11 -22.61 5.06
CA GLN A 59 -5.62 -22.88 3.72
C GLN A 59 -6.19 -24.29 3.66
N VAL A 60 -7.36 -24.42 3.02
CA VAL A 60 -7.91 -25.73 2.67
C VAL A 60 -7.16 -26.24 1.44
N ARG A 61 -6.46 -27.36 1.57
CA ARG A 61 -5.70 -27.99 0.49
C ARG A 61 -6.27 -29.38 0.20
N LYS A 62 -6.35 -29.73 -1.08
CA LYS A 62 -6.80 -31.03 -1.56
C LYS A 62 -5.61 -31.87 -2.06
N LEU A 63 -5.53 -33.13 -1.65
CA LEU A 63 -4.60 -34.13 -2.14
C LEU A 63 -5.34 -35.08 -3.08
N GLY A 64 -5.12 -34.91 -4.39
CA GLY A 64 -5.78 -35.71 -5.42
C GLY A 64 -7.30 -35.65 -5.31
N THR A 65 -7.96 -36.78 -5.58
CA THR A 65 -9.41 -36.90 -5.42
C THR A 65 -9.84 -37.26 -4.00
N SER A 66 -8.90 -37.65 -3.12
CA SER A 66 -9.20 -38.49 -1.96
C SER A 66 -9.06 -37.83 -0.60
N ALA A 67 -8.35 -36.72 -0.44
CA ALA A 67 -8.24 -36.05 0.86
C ALA A 67 -8.25 -34.52 0.76
N THR A 68 -8.85 -33.88 1.78
CA THR A 68 -8.80 -32.43 1.98
C THR A 68 -8.35 -32.17 3.41
N TYR A 69 -7.40 -31.26 3.60
CA TYR A 69 -6.86 -30.90 4.92
C TYR A 69 -6.66 -29.39 5.05
N ILE A 70 -6.62 -28.90 6.28
CA ILE A 70 -6.41 -27.49 6.60
C ILE A 70 -4.97 -27.32 7.07
N THR A 71 -4.24 -26.35 6.50
CA THR A 71 -2.88 -26.03 6.95
C THR A 71 -2.90 -25.30 8.29
N ALA A 72 -1.75 -25.21 8.96
CA ALA A 72 -1.59 -24.29 10.07
C ALA A 72 -1.92 -22.84 9.66
N ARG A 73 -2.33 -22.03 10.64
CA ARG A 73 -2.46 -20.58 10.49
C ARG A 73 -1.09 -19.97 10.18
N ARG A 74 -1.08 -18.85 9.45
CA ARG A 74 0.15 -18.22 8.98
C ARG A 74 0.25 -16.78 9.49
N PRO A 75 1.27 -16.44 10.29
CA PRO A 75 1.51 -15.06 10.69
C PRO A 75 2.15 -14.30 9.53
N ILE A 76 1.63 -13.11 9.23
CA ILE A 76 2.20 -12.16 8.27
C ILE A 76 2.13 -10.74 8.83
N LYS A 77 3.05 -9.87 8.43
CA LYS A 77 2.93 -8.42 8.65
C LYS A 77 2.15 -7.81 7.49
N THR A 78 1.04 -7.16 7.77
CA THR A 78 0.21 -6.50 6.75
C THR A 78 -0.64 -5.39 7.35
N THR A 79 -1.36 -4.63 6.53
CA THR A 79 -2.22 -3.56 7.05
C THR A 79 -3.51 -4.13 7.66
N ILE A 80 -4.12 -3.40 8.61
CA ILE A 80 -5.39 -3.77 9.24
C ILE A 80 -6.45 -4.09 8.19
N GLY A 81 -6.68 -3.19 7.23
CA GLY A 81 -7.68 -3.39 6.19
C GLY A 81 -7.39 -4.63 5.34
N LEU A 82 -6.12 -4.92 5.07
CA LEU A 82 -5.75 -6.10 4.28
C LEU A 82 -5.91 -7.41 5.06
N CYS A 83 -5.71 -7.38 6.37
CA CYS A 83 -5.96 -8.50 7.27
C CYS A 83 -7.46 -8.79 7.38
N GLU A 84 -8.29 -7.76 7.57
CA GLU A 84 -9.76 -7.86 7.62
C GLU A 84 -10.32 -8.49 6.34
N ILE A 85 -9.91 -7.99 5.16
CA ILE A 85 -10.35 -8.52 3.86
C ILE A 85 -9.99 -10.01 3.71
N ARG A 86 -8.83 -10.41 4.24
CA ARG A 86 -8.38 -11.82 4.20
C ARG A 86 -8.96 -12.69 5.32
N GLY A 87 -9.81 -12.13 6.20
CA GLY A 87 -10.40 -12.83 7.33
C GLY A 87 -9.38 -13.28 8.38
N GLY A 88 -8.28 -12.55 8.50
CA GLY A 88 -7.25 -12.80 9.51
C GLY A 88 -7.62 -12.24 10.88
N GLU A 89 -6.95 -12.76 11.91
CA GLU A 89 -7.04 -12.26 13.28
C GLU A 89 -5.88 -11.28 13.53
N TYR A 90 -6.18 -10.12 14.09
CA TYR A 90 -5.19 -9.12 14.50
C TYR A 90 -5.65 -8.41 15.78
N ILE A 91 -4.71 -7.77 16.46
CA ILE A 91 -5.00 -7.02 17.68
C ILE A 91 -5.45 -5.61 17.28
N ALA A 92 -6.75 -5.32 17.42
CA ALA A 92 -7.32 -4.02 17.08
C ALA A 92 -6.94 -2.91 18.07
N TYR A 93 -6.76 -3.26 19.34
CA TYR A 93 -6.30 -2.33 20.38
C TYR A 93 -5.57 -3.13 21.45
N ASP A 94 -4.25 -2.97 21.53
CA ASP A 94 -3.46 -3.54 22.61
C ASP A 94 -3.29 -2.51 23.72
N ARG A 95 -3.86 -2.79 24.89
CA ARG A 95 -3.61 -2.01 26.12
C ARG A 95 -2.40 -2.52 26.90
N ALA A 96 -1.65 -3.50 26.39
CA ALA A 96 -0.30 -3.76 26.87
C ALA A 96 0.52 -2.50 26.57
N ASP A 97 0.54 -1.65 27.58
CA ASP A 97 0.84 -0.23 27.54
C ASP A 97 2.15 0.04 26.80
N LEU A 98 2.09 0.46 25.54
CA LEU A 98 3.29 0.77 24.76
C LEU A 98 4.10 1.88 25.42
N ASN A 99 3.49 2.73 26.27
CA ASN A 99 4.22 3.65 27.14
C ASN A 99 5.12 2.93 28.13
N THR A 100 4.65 1.82 28.69
CA THR A 100 5.43 0.97 29.57
C THR A 100 6.53 0.26 28.77
N ALA A 101 6.23 -0.26 27.57
CA ALA A 101 7.26 -0.84 26.69
C ALA A 101 8.33 0.19 26.29
N LEU A 102 7.94 1.42 25.96
CA LEU A 102 8.85 2.50 25.60
C LEU A 102 9.84 2.79 26.71
N ARG A 103 9.40 2.83 27.97
CA ARG A 103 10.29 3.02 29.13
C ARG A 103 11.37 1.95 29.24
N PHE A 104 11.08 0.70 28.87
CA PHE A 104 12.06 -0.38 28.89
C PHE A 104 13.02 -0.34 27.70
N TRP A 105 12.51 -0.01 26.50
CA TRP A 105 13.30 -0.03 25.28
C TRP A 105 14.09 1.25 25.01
N LEU A 106 13.71 2.39 25.60
CA LEU A 106 14.34 3.69 25.32
C LEU A 106 15.81 3.73 25.74
N ALA A 107 16.14 3.35 26.98
CA ALA A 107 17.52 3.40 27.46
C ALA A 107 18.49 2.48 26.67
N PRO A 108 18.14 1.21 26.38
CA PRO A 108 18.93 0.38 25.48
C PRO A 108 19.03 0.96 24.06
N ALA A 109 17.96 1.52 23.51
CA ALA A 109 17.98 2.14 22.18
C ALA A 109 18.92 3.35 22.11
N GLU A 110 18.90 4.22 23.12
CA GLU A 110 19.81 5.36 23.27
C GLU A 110 21.27 4.91 23.44
N SER A 111 21.49 3.75 24.07
CA SER A 111 22.83 3.15 24.20
C SER A 111 23.34 2.48 22.91
N GLY A 112 22.52 2.42 21.86
CA GLY A 112 22.91 1.89 20.55
C GLY A 112 22.50 0.44 20.28
N ASP A 113 21.63 -0.17 21.09
CA ASP A 113 21.12 -1.51 20.82
C ASP A 113 20.20 -1.50 19.56
N PRO A 114 20.55 -2.23 18.49
CA PRO A 114 19.80 -2.16 17.23
C PRO A 114 18.40 -2.79 17.32
N GLN A 115 18.20 -3.79 18.18
CA GLN A 115 16.89 -4.40 18.38
C GLN A 115 15.98 -3.45 19.17
N ALA A 116 16.53 -2.78 20.18
CA ALA A 116 15.80 -1.77 20.94
C ALA A 116 15.42 -0.56 20.07
N GLN A 117 16.33 -0.09 19.20
CA GLN A 117 16.05 0.99 18.25
C GLN A 117 14.89 0.64 17.31
N ALA A 118 14.86 -0.60 16.79
CA ALA A 118 13.75 -1.08 15.95
C ALA A 118 12.43 -1.09 16.72
N ASN A 119 12.43 -1.57 17.97
CA ASN A 119 11.23 -1.60 18.82
C ASN A 119 10.72 -0.19 19.17
N VAL A 120 11.60 0.76 19.48
CA VAL A 120 11.22 2.16 19.73
C VAL A 120 10.64 2.80 18.47
N GLY A 121 11.23 2.54 17.30
CA GLY A 121 10.67 2.98 16.02
C GLY A 121 9.25 2.43 15.81
N GLU A 122 9.05 1.14 16.04
CA GLU A 122 7.72 0.51 15.93
C GLU A 122 6.69 1.13 16.92
N ILE A 123 7.10 1.50 18.13
CA ILE A 123 6.24 2.16 19.10
C ILE A 123 5.79 3.55 18.60
N TYR A 124 6.72 4.36 18.06
CA TYR A 124 6.39 5.68 17.52
C TYR A 124 5.52 5.60 16.25
N GLU A 125 5.80 4.65 15.36
CA GLU A 125 5.00 4.41 14.14
C GLU A 125 3.54 4.07 14.44
N ARG A 126 3.29 3.42 15.59
CA ARG A 126 1.94 3.08 16.06
C ARG A 126 1.20 4.26 16.71
N GLY A 127 1.83 5.44 16.82
CA GLY A 127 1.20 6.68 17.32
C GLY A 127 0.96 6.72 18.84
N LEU A 128 1.76 5.97 19.60
CA LEU A 128 1.56 5.75 21.05
C LEU A 128 2.75 6.24 21.90
N GLY A 129 3.57 7.16 21.35
CA GLY A 129 4.71 7.81 22.01
C GLY A 129 4.52 9.31 22.17
#